data_AF-A0A4Q8QDM2-F1
#
_entry.id   AF-A0A4Q8QDM2-F1
#
_cell.length_a   1.000
_cell.length_b   1.000
_cell.length_c   1.000
_cell.angle_alpha   90.00
_cell.angle_beta   90.00
_cell.angle_gamma   90.00
#
_symmetry.space_group_name_H-M   'P 1'
#
loop_
_entity.id
_entity.type
_entity.pdbx_description
1 polymer ?
#
loop_
_entity_poly.entity_id
_entity_poly.type
_entity_poly.pdbx_seq_one_letter_code
_entity_poly.pdbx_strand_id
1 'polypeptide(L)'
;MKLSKVLALLCMALTATLFSCSGEDGERGVAGSDGAPGTPGQPGAAGVNCWDLNGNGQEDEDEDLNKDGEFNALDCQGADGDDGQPGDPGADGNAEVYTVTFKGIANGFNSYSQDMNELDGIVENFSEWAFLGYVSKGSQLFPVPGAIEKGPNTDTFFYTLFFVTDSEDPKLGPRATLNHYELDFQSGYNPTSDDVDDFIVVAIKSNVVNSSKSAQVGIEAELKAAGVDTSDYYAVMDYFGL
;
A
#
# COMPACT_ATOMS: atom_id res chain seq x y z
N MET A 1 10.27 -77.26 -44.89
CA MET A 1 10.07 -78.11 -43.69
C MET A 1 11.28 -77.89 -42.78
N LYS A 2 11.15 -77.08 -41.73
CA LYS A 2 10.69 -77.53 -40.39
C LYS A 2 11.61 -78.61 -39.80
N LEU A 3 12.87 -78.29 -39.50
CA LEU A 3 13.69 -79.10 -38.58
C LEU A 3 14.90 -78.37 -37.97
N SER A 4 15.36 -77.26 -38.55
CA SER A 4 16.56 -76.55 -38.04
C SER A 4 16.30 -75.59 -36.85
N LYS A 5 15.06 -75.14 -36.63
CA LYS A 5 14.74 -74.19 -35.53
C LYS A 5 14.19 -74.83 -34.26
N VAL A 6 13.93 -76.14 -34.25
CA VAL A 6 13.44 -76.87 -33.06
C VAL A 6 14.63 -77.43 -32.24
N LEU A 7 15.81 -77.58 -32.84
CA LEU A 7 16.99 -78.12 -32.19
C LEU A 7 17.69 -77.12 -31.23
N ALA A 8 17.42 -75.81 -31.36
CA ALA A 8 18.02 -74.78 -30.50
C ALA A 8 17.21 -74.48 -29.22
N LEU A 9 15.99 -75.00 -29.09
CA LEU A 9 15.11 -74.75 -27.93
C LEU A 9 14.97 -75.95 -26.97
N LEU A 10 15.59 -77.09 -27.27
CA LEU A 10 15.60 -78.28 -26.40
C LEU A 10 16.89 -78.42 -25.55
N CYS A 11 17.87 -77.52 -25.72
CA CYS A 11 19.08 -77.47 -24.89
C CYS A 11 18.96 -76.55 -23.66
N MET A 12 17.79 -75.96 -23.40
CA MET A 12 17.56 -74.96 -22.36
C MET A 12 16.68 -75.47 -21.20
N ALA A 13 16.66 -76.78 -20.93
CA ALA A 13 15.78 -77.34 -19.88
C ALA A 13 16.32 -78.56 -19.11
N LEU A 14 17.58 -78.98 -19.28
CA LEU A 14 18.05 -80.24 -18.65
C LEU A 14 19.50 -80.23 -18.14
N THR A 15 19.91 -79.19 -17.40
CA THR A 15 21.12 -79.22 -16.56
C THR A 15 20.95 -78.50 -15.23
N ALA A 16 19.71 -78.49 -14.70
CA ALA A 16 19.49 -78.28 -13.28
C ALA A 16 19.86 -79.57 -12.55
N THR A 17 21.06 -79.61 -11.96
CA THR A 17 21.44 -80.33 -10.73
C THR A 17 22.98 -80.37 -10.65
N LEU A 18 23.52 -80.18 -9.44
CA LEU A 18 24.95 -80.17 -9.07
C LEU A 18 25.61 -78.79 -8.95
N PHE A 19 25.25 -78.05 -7.90
CA PHE A 19 26.24 -77.38 -7.05
C PHE A 19 25.75 -77.48 -5.59
N SER A 20 26.48 -78.29 -4.82
CA SER A 20 26.33 -78.52 -3.38
C SER A 20 27.49 -77.78 -2.68
N CYS A 21 27.15 -76.78 -1.87
CA CYS A 21 27.94 -76.00 -0.89
C CYS A 21 26.93 -74.95 -0.36
N SER A 22 26.64 -74.73 0.92
CA SER A 22 27.37 -74.91 2.18
C SER A 22 26.38 -74.81 3.36
N GLY A 23 26.76 -75.38 4.51
CA GLY A 23 26.42 -74.87 5.86
C GLY A 23 24.96 -74.98 6.31
N GLU A 24 24.69 -75.91 7.22
CA GLU A 24 23.51 -75.84 8.09
C GLU A 24 23.72 -74.65 9.04
N ASP A 25 23.06 -73.52 8.79
CA ASP A 25 23.02 -72.43 9.77
C ASP A 25 22.26 -72.94 10.99
N GLY A 26 22.95 -73.04 12.14
CA GLY A 26 22.35 -73.51 13.39
C GLY A 26 21.10 -72.70 13.76
N GLU A 27 20.10 -73.37 14.36
CA GLU A 27 18.85 -72.73 14.77
C GLU A 27 19.12 -71.43 15.53
N ARG A 28 18.53 -70.32 15.06
CA ARG A 28 18.61 -69.03 15.73
C ARG A 28 18.10 -69.20 17.16
N GLY A 29 18.96 -68.93 18.15
CA GLY A 29 18.58 -69.03 19.56
C GLY A 29 17.32 -68.22 19.87
N VAL A 30 16.48 -68.74 20.76
CA VAL A 30 15.24 -68.07 21.18
C VAL A 30 15.52 -66.63 21.60
N ALA A 31 14.72 -65.69 21.11
CA ALA A 31 14.83 -64.29 21.52
C ALA A 31 14.67 -64.18 23.04
N GLY A 32 15.56 -63.43 23.70
CA GLY A 32 15.46 -63.20 25.14
C GLY A 32 14.12 -62.55 25.49
N SER A 33 13.53 -62.92 26.63
CA SER A 33 12.29 -62.33 27.11
C SER A 33 12.44 -60.81 27.24
N ASP A 34 11.43 -60.05 26.81
CA ASP A 34 11.40 -58.60 26.98
C ASP A 34 11.64 -58.22 28.44
N GLY A 35 12.44 -57.18 28.66
CA GLY A 35 12.69 -56.64 30.00
C GLY A 35 11.39 -56.14 30.63
N ALA A 36 11.26 -56.31 31.95
CA ALA A 36 10.11 -55.78 32.67
C ALA A 36 9.98 -54.26 32.42
N PRO A 37 8.75 -53.73 32.22
CA PRO A 37 8.54 -52.29 32.10
C PRO A 37 9.14 -51.54 33.29
N GLY A 38 9.79 -50.40 33.02
CA GLY A 38 10.30 -49.53 34.08
C GLY A 38 9.17 -49.05 35.00
N THR A 39 9.47 -48.85 36.28
CA THR A 39 8.53 -48.24 37.23
C THR A 39 8.16 -46.83 36.76
N PRO A 40 6.88 -46.41 36.89
CA PRO A 40 6.50 -45.02 36.64
C PRO A 40 7.37 -44.05 37.45
N GLY A 41 7.71 -42.91 36.86
CA GLY A 41 8.42 -41.84 37.56
C GLY A 41 7.59 -41.29 38.72
N GLN A 42 8.26 -40.72 39.73
CA GLN A 42 7.55 -40.01 40.79
C GLN A 42 6.80 -38.79 40.23
N PRO A 43 5.62 -38.44 40.78
CA PRO A 43 4.96 -37.18 40.45
C PRO A 43 5.91 -35.99 40.67
N GLY A 44 5.82 -34.98 39.80
CA GLY A 44 6.54 -33.73 39.99
C GLY A 44 6.12 -33.02 41.28
N ALA A 45 6.98 -32.15 41.79
CA ALA A 45 6.62 -31.25 42.89
C ALA A 45 5.43 -30.36 42.50
N ALA A 46 4.61 -29.97 43.48
CA ALA A 46 3.57 -28.97 43.27
C ALA A 46 4.22 -27.64 42.82
N GLY A 47 3.56 -26.92 41.90
CA GLY A 47 4.00 -25.58 41.51
C GLY A 47 3.82 -24.58 42.65
N VAL A 48 4.60 -23.50 42.63
CA VAL A 48 4.41 -22.34 43.50
C VAL A 48 3.26 -21.47 42.97
N ASN A 49 2.55 -20.78 43.87
CA ASN A 49 1.53 -19.83 43.45
C ASN A 49 2.19 -18.62 42.75
N CYS A 50 1.48 -17.93 41.86
CA CYS A 50 2.07 -16.82 41.10
C CYS A 50 2.38 -15.58 41.96
N TRP A 51 1.67 -15.44 43.08
CA TRP A 51 1.86 -14.37 44.06
C TRP A 51 3.02 -14.68 45.01
N ASP A 52 3.48 -15.93 45.09
CA ASP A 52 4.59 -16.38 45.95
C ASP A 52 5.92 -15.97 45.29
N LEU A 53 6.21 -14.67 45.33
CA LEU A 53 7.34 -14.04 44.65
C LEU A 53 8.67 -14.52 45.23
N ASN A 54 8.69 -14.92 46.50
CA ASN A 54 9.89 -15.39 47.18
C ASN A 54 10.00 -16.93 47.29
N GLY A 55 8.94 -17.66 46.92
CA GLY A 55 8.92 -19.12 46.80
C GLY A 55 8.85 -19.87 48.14
N ASN A 56 8.38 -19.22 49.20
CA ASN A 56 8.33 -19.81 50.55
C ASN A 56 6.98 -20.49 50.88
N GLY A 57 5.96 -20.32 50.02
CA GLY A 57 4.62 -20.86 50.18
C GLY A 57 3.80 -20.23 51.31
N GLN A 58 4.13 -19.01 51.75
CA GLN A 58 3.44 -18.26 52.80
C GLN A 58 2.89 -16.95 52.24
N GLU A 59 1.72 -16.56 52.73
CA GLU A 59 1.08 -15.28 52.41
C GLU A 59 1.83 -14.13 53.12
N ASP A 60 2.83 -13.54 52.46
CA ASP A 60 3.63 -12.44 52.99
C ASP A 60 3.01 -11.07 52.64
N GLU A 61 2.96 -10.10 53.57
CA GLU A 61 2.33 -8.78 53.31
C GLU A 61 2.88 -8.04 52.08
N ASP A 62 4.14 -8.28 51.71
CA ASP A 62 4.78 -7.67 50.55
C ASP A 62 4.38 -8.35 49.20
N GLU A 63 3.61 -9.44 49.28
CA GLU A 63 3.09 -10.21 48.13
C GLU A 63 1.61 -9.89 47.83
N ASP A 64 0.93 -9.12 48.68
CA ASP A 64 -0.40 -8.54 48.39
C ASP A 64 -0.20 -7.19 47.68
N LEU A 65 0.03 -7.27 46.36
CA LEU A 65 0.40 -6.11 45.56
C LEU A 65 -0.74 -5.10 45.45
N ASN A 66 -1.98 -5.58 45.43
CA ASN A 66 -3.15 -4.72 45.25
C ASN A 66 -3.73 -4.21 46.60
N LYS A 67 -3.29 -4.78 47.73
CA LYS A 67 -3.64 -4.44 49.12
C LYS A 67 -5.10 -4.70 49.48
N ASP A 68 -5.70 -5.75 48.92
CA ASP A 68 -7.08 -6.16 49.21
C ASP A 68 -7.18 -7.24 50.30
N GLY A 69 -6.05 -7.80 50.74
CA GLY A 69 -5.97 -8.83 51.76
C GLY A 69 -6.22 -10.26 51.27
N GLU A 70 -6.34 -10.47 49.95
CA GLU A 70 -6.43 -11.80 49.33
C GLU A 70 -5.23 -12.07 48.42
N PHE A 71 -4.52 -13.18 48.63
CA PHE A 71 -3.36 -13.57 47.83
C PHE A 71 -3.80 -14.40 46.63
N ASN A 72 -4.08 -13.73 45.52
CA ASN A 72 -4.72 -14.36 44.36
C ASN A 72 -4.04 -13.96 43.03
N ALA A 73 -4.72 -14.21 41.91
CA ALA A 73 -4.16 -13.96 40.59
C ALA A 73 -3.93 -12.47 40.28
N LEU A 74 -4.53 -11.57 41.07
CA LEU A 74 -4.34 -10.13 40.95
C LEU A 74 -2.99 -9.67 41.50
N ASP A 75 -2.33 -10.49 42.31
CA ASP A 75 -1.02 -10.22 42.91
C ASP A 75 0.13 -10.91 42.17
N CYS A 76 -0.16 -11.65 41.09
CA CYS A 76 0.88 -12.19 40.23
C CYS A 76 1.70 -11.04 39.60
N GLN A 77 3.01 -11.04 39.78
CA GLN A 77 3.89 -10.14 39.05
C GLN A 77 4.34 -10.77 37.72
N GLY A 78 3.73 -10.34 36.62
CA GLY A 78 4.26 -10.60 35.27
C GLY A 78 5.29 -9.54 34.87
N ALA A 79 6.13 -9.83 33.87
CA ALA A 79 6.77 -8.73 33.14
C ALA A 79 5.66 -7.87 32.53
N ASP A 80 5.79 -6.54 32.61
CA ASP A 80 4.91 -5.65 31.87
C ASP A 80 4.89 -6.10 30.41
N GLY A 81 3.71 -6.22 29.81
CA GLY A 81 3.62 -6.46 28.38
C GLY A 81 4.34 -5.31 27.68
N ASP A 82 5.17 -5.62 26.69
CA ASP A 82 5.77 -4.57 25.85
C ASP A 82 4.64 -3.65 25.38
N ASP A 83 4.83 -2.34 25.53
CA ASP A 83 3.94 -1.37 24.90
C ASP A 83 3.75 -1.79 23.44
N GLY A 84 2.49 -1.84 23.00
CA GLY A 84 2.22 -2.06 21.59
C GLY A 84 3.05 -1.07 20.79
N GLN A 85 3.80 -1.57 19.79
CA GLN A 85 4.52 -0.71 18.86
C GLN A 85 3.58 0.44 18.48
N PRO A 86 3.98 1.72 18.67
CA PRO A 86 3.25 2.82 18.07
C PRO A 86 2.98 2.42 16.62
N GLY A 87 1.73 2.53 16.17
CA GLY A 87 1.43 2.29 14.76
C GLY A 87 2.43 3.08 13.93
N ASP A 88 2.97 2.46 12.87
CA ASP A 88 3.91 3.14 11.98
C ASP A 88 3.36 4.55 11.71
N PRO A 89 4.17 5.61 11.88
CA PRO A 89 3.80 6.92 11.37
C PRO A 89 3.28 6.71 9.95
N GLY A 90 2.05 7.16 9.67
CA GLY A 90 1.51 7.08 8.31
C GLY A 90 2.57 7.66 7.39
N ALA A 91 3.05 6.85 6.44
CA ALA A 91 4.25 7.17 5.66
C ALA A 91 4.25 8.65 5.30
N ASP A 92 5.29 9.39 5.73
CA ASP A 92 5.42 10.81 5.47
C ASP A 92 5.17 11.03 3.98
N GLY A 93 3.99 11.54 3.69
CA GLY A 93 3.38 11.64 2.38
C GLY A 93 3.94 12.84 1.64
N ASN A 94 5.24 12.85 1.41
CA ASN A 94 5.79 13.71 0.38
C ASN A 94 5.38 13.08 -0.95
N ALA A 95 4.10 13.21 -1.31
CA ALA A 95 3.63 12.90 -2.64
C ALA A 95 4.61 13.52 -3.62
N GLU A 96 4.93 12.80 -4.70
CA GLU A 96 5.68 13.42 -5.77
C GLU A 96 4.80 14.53 -6.35
N VAL A 97 5.15 15.79 -6.06
CA VAL A 97 4.37 16.97 -6.46
C VAL A 97 5.17 17.79 -7.46
N TYR A 98 4.54 18.06 -8.60
CA TYR A 98 5.10 18.87 -9.67
C TYR A 98 4.15 20.00 -10.03
N THR A 99 4.69 21.18 -10.33
CA THR A 99 3.92 22.33 -10.80
C THR A 99 4.29 22.66 -12.23
N VAL A 100 3.29 22.81 -13.10
CA VAL A 100 3.45 23.29 -14.47
C VAL A 100 2.71 24.61 -14.60
N THR A 101 3.39 25.64 -15.10
CA THR A 101 2.81 26.97 -15.31
C THR A 101 2.81 27.33 -16.80
N PHE A 102 1.61 27.48 -17.35
CA PHE A 102 1.37 28.00 -18.68
C PHE A 102 1.19 29.51 -18.61
N LYS A 103 2.14 30.26 -19.17
CA LYS A 103 2.12 31.72 -19.11
C LYS A 103 1.32 32.34 -20.25
N GLY A 104 0.59 33.41 -19.95
CA GLY A 104 -0.09 34.23 -20.96
C GLY A 104 -1.18 33.47 -21.70
N ILE A 105 -2.13 32.90 -20.97
CA ILE A 105 -3.23 32.10 -21.53
C ILE A 105 -4.39 32.93 -22.08
N ALA A 106 -4.44 34.24 -21.79
CA ALA A 106 -5.41 35.17 -22.39
C ALA A 106 -5.12 35.43 -23.88
N ASN A 107 -5.51 34.47 -24.71
CA ASN A 107 -5.28 34.46 -26.15
C ASN A 107 -6.53 34.83 -26.95
N GLY A 108 -7.62 35.25 -26.29
CA GLY A 108 -8.89 35.61 -26.92
C GLY A 108 -9.73 34.41 -27.39
N PHE A 109 -9.40 33.20 -26.94
CA PHE A 109 -10.19 31.99 -27.18
C PHE A 109 -10.79 31.47 -25.86
N ASN A 110 -11.96 30.85 -25.95
CA ASN A 110 -12.63 30.24 -24.81
C ASN A 110 -12.07 28.85 -24.43
N SER A 111 -11.03 28.39 -25.12
CA SER A 111 -10.41 27.10 -24.89
C SER A 111 -8.91 27.22 -25.10
N TYR A 112 -8.16 26.71 -24.12
CA TYR A 112 -6.71 26.61 -24.15
C TYR A 112 -6.31 25.18 -23.84
N SER A 113 -5.45 24.58 -24.66
CA SER A 113 -4.97 23.22 -24.44
C SER A 113 -3.49 23.12 -24.76
N GLN A 114 -2.71 22.57 -23.83
CA GLN A 114 -1.27 22.41 -23.98
C GLN A 114 -0.79 21.14 -23.29
N ASP A 115 0.16 20.45 -23.92
CA ASP A 115 0.83 19.29 -23.34
C ASP A 115 1.84 19.73 -22.26
N MET A 116 1.80 19.05 -21.12
CA MET A 116 2.73 19.25 -19.99
C MET A 116 4.00 18.43 -20.22
N ASN A 117 4.81 18.84 -21.20
CA ASN A 117 6.02 18.10 -21.59
C ASN A 117 7.06 18.01 -20.45
N GLU A 118 6.99 18.88 -19.45
CA GLU A 118 7.80 18.78 -18.23
C GLU A 118 7.50 17.52 -17.42
N LEU A 119 6.33 16.91 -17.62
CA LEU A 119 5.87 15.70 -16.96
C LEU A 119 6.03 14.44 -17.82
N ASP A 120 6.63 14.56 -19.01
CA ASP A 120 6.96 13.41 -19.87
C ASP A 120 7.92 12.46 -19.14
N GLY A 121 7.58 11.16 -19.11
CA GLY A 121 8.30 10.14 -18.35
C GLY A 121 8.21 10.27 -16.82
N ILE A 122 7.50 11.27 -16.28
CA ILE A 122 7.19 11.40 -14.85
C ILE A 122 5.81 10.81 -14.57
N VAL A 123 4.82 11.23 -15.36
CA VAL A 123 3.44 10.73 -15.27
C VAL A 123 3.29 9.55 -16.22
N GLU A 124 3.86 8.40 -15.86
CA GLU A 124 3.76 7.18 -16.68
C GLU A 124 2.42 6.44 -16.48
N ASN A 125 1.94 6.37 -15.24
CA ASN A 125 0.65 5.77 -14.89
C ASN A 125 -0.35 6.87 -14.53
N PHE A 126 -0.98 7.50 -15.52
CA PHE A 126 -1.91 8.62 -15.32
C PHE A 126 -3.02 8.35 -14.27
N SER A 127 -3.39 7.09 -14.05
CA SER A 127 -4.36 6.67 -13.02
C SER A 127 -3.92 6.90 -11.56
N GLU A 128 -2.63 7.10 -11.33
CA GLU A 128 -2.04 7.31 -10.01
C GLU A 128 -1.91 8.80 -9.66
N TRP A 129 -2.35 9.71 -10.53
CA TRP A 129 -2.12 11.14 -10.36
C TRP A 129 -3.43 11.89 -10.16
N ALA A 130 -3.40 12.79 -9.18
CA ALA A 130 -4.39 13.85 -9.00
C ALA A 130 -3.86 15.15 -9.60
N PHE A 131 -4.78 16.01 -10.03
CA PHE A 131 -4.44 17.30 -10.60
C PHE A 131 -5.29 18.38 -9.95
N LEU A 132 -4.64 19.44 -9.48
CA LEU A 132 -5.30 20.67 -9.04
C LEU A 132 -4.96 21.79 -10.02
N GLY A 133 -5.94 22.62 -10.33
CA GLY A 133 -5.80 23.70 -11.30
C GLY A 133 -6.01 25.06 -10.64
N TYR A 134 -5.20 26.04 -11.02
CA TYR A 134 -5.34 27.43 -10.59
C TYR A 134 -5.10 28.36 -11.77
N VAL A 135 -5.81 29.48 -11.81
CA VAL A 135 -5.52 30.57 -12.76
C VAL A 135 -5.09 31.80 -12.00
N SER A 136 -4.15 32.56 -12.54
CA SER A 136 -3.78 33.86 -11.99
C SER A 136 -4.60 34.98 -12.64
N LYS A 137 -4.92 35.98 -11.84
CA LYS A 137 -5.43 37.28 -12.28
C LYS A 137 -4.71 38.34 -11.48
N GLY A 138 -3.78 39.05 -12.12
CA GLY A 138 -2.81 39.88 -11.42
C GLY A 138 -1.97 39.04 -10.45
N SER A 139 -1.92 39.44 -9.18
CA SER A 139 -1.16 38.73 -8.13
C SER A 139 -1.98 37.67 -7.38
N GLN A 140 -3.26 37.50 -7.73
CA GLN A 140 -4.16 36.57 -7.06
C GLN A 140 -4.28 35.27 -7.85
N LEU A 141 -4.41 34.16 -7.12
CA LEU A 141 -4.65 32.84 -7.66
C LEU A 141 -6.06 32.40 -7.31
N PHE A 142 -6.74 31.78 -8.28
CA PHE A 142 -8.10 31.30 -8.13
C PHE A 142 -8.12 29.82 -8.51
N PRO A 143 -8.76 28.95 -7.71
CA PRO A 143 -8.89 27.55 -8.06
C PRO A 143 -9.81 27.39 -9.27
N VAL A 144 -9.49 26.41 -10.10
CA VAL A 144 -10.36 25.94 -11.17
C VAL A 144 -10.61 24.44 -10.99
N PRO A 145 -11.82 23.93 -11.26
CA PRO A 145 -12.99 24.65 -11.76
C PRO A 145 -13.58 25.69 -10.81
N GLY A 146 -14.00 26.84 -11.34
CA GLY A 146 -14.46 27.96 -10.51
C GLY A 146 -14.94 29.17 -11.31
N ALA A 147 -15.67 30.05 -10.64
CA ALA A 147 -16.10 31.33 -11.22
C ALA A 147 -15.02 32.40 -11.02
N ILE A 148 -14.69 33.13 -12.08
CA ILE A 148 -13.69 34.20 -12.11
C ILE A 148 -14.38 35.50 -12.49
N GLU A 149 -14.07 36.59 -11.79
CA GLU A 149 -14.64 37.91 -12.09
C GLU A 149 -14.07 38.43 -13.42
N LYS A 150 -14.93 38.98 -14.28
CA LYS A 150 -14.55 39.65 -15.52
C LYS A 150 -13.92 41.00 -15.23
N GLY A 151 -12.77 41.29 -15.82
CA GLY A 151 -12.08 42.58 -15.78
C GLY A 151 -11.93 43.14 -14.36
N PRO A 152 -11.56 44.42 -14.25
CA PRO A 152 -11.50 45.10 -12.96
C PRO A 152 -12.88 45.65 -12.57
N ASN A 153 -13.41 45.22 -11.41
CA ASN A 153 -14.58 45.80 -10.74
C ASN A 153 -15.89 45.73 -11.55
N THR A 154 -16.18 44.60 -12.19
CA THR A 154 -17.40 44.48 -12.99
C THR A 154 -18.56 43.80 -12.26
N ASP A 155 -18.30 43.13 -11.12
CA ASP A 155 -19.29 42.29 -10.40
C ASP A 155 -19.99 41.26 -11.33
N THR A 156 -19.33 40.91 -12.43
CA THR A 156 -19.77 39.88 -13.37
C THR A 156 -18.71 38.80 -13.46
N PHE A 157 -19.13 37.56 -13.71
CA PHE A 157 -18.25 36.40 -13.65
C PHE A 157 -18.42 35.53 -14.89
N PHE A 158 -17.40 34.72 -15.17
CA PHE A 158 -17.44 33.60 -16.10
C PHE A 158 -16.97 32.35 -15.36
N TYR A 159 -17.34 31.18 -15.86
CA TYR A 159 -16.94 29.92 -15.25
C TYR A 159 -15.77 29.31 -16.03
N THR A 160 -14.75 28.88 -15.31
CA THR A 160 -13.60 28.18 -15.87
C THR A 160 -13.59 26.74 -15.42
N LEU A 161 -13.41 25.82 -16.36
CA LEU A 161 -13.25 24.38 -16.15
C LEU A 161 -11.86 23.98 -16.61
N PHE A 162 -11.21 23.09 -15.87
CA PHE A 162 -10.03 22.41 -16.38
C PHE A 162 -10.20 20.90 -16.29
N PHE A 163 -9.50 20.19 -17.16
CA PHE A 163 -9.29 18.76 -17.06
C PHE A 163 -7.93 18.41 -17.65
N VAL A 164 -7.39 17.29 -17.19
CA VAL A 164 -6.15 16.72 -17.72
C VAL A 164 -6.51 15.38 -18.35
N THR A 165 -5.98 15.14 -19.53
CA THR A 165 -6.07 13.85 -20.21
C THR A 165 -4.68 13.28 -20.38
N ASP A 166 -4.59 11.96 -20.40
CA ASP A 166 -3.38 11.32 -20.88
C ASP A 166 -3.11 11.71 -22.33
N SER A 167 -1.84 11.74 -22.72
CA SER A 167 -1.46 12.05 -24.10
C SER A 167 -1.70 10.84 -25.01
N GLU A 168 -2.25 11.07 -26.20
CA GLU A 168 -2.33 10.02 -27.23
C GLU A 168 -0.95 9.75 -27.88
N ASP A 169 -0.03 10.72 -27.81
CA ASP A 169 1.36 10.54 -28.23
C ASP A 169 2.22 10.09 -27.04
N PRO A 170 2.81 8.89 -27.07
CA PRO A 170 3.64 8.36 -25.98
C PRO A 170 4.96 9.11 -25.78
N LYS A 171 5.23 10.18 -26.54
CA LYS A 171 6.41 11.06 -26.40
C LYS A 171 6.09 12.41 -25.77
N LEU A 172 4.86 12.62 -25.33
CA LEU A 172 4.41 13.86 -24.71
C LEU A 172 3.83 13.56 -23.33
N GLY A 173 4.03 14.47 -22.39
CA GLY A 173 3.38 14.41 -21.09
C GLY A 173 1.87 14.66 -21.19
N PRO A 174 1.12 14.52 -20.08
CA PRO A 174 -0.32 14.67 -20.09
C PRO A 174 -0.76 16.05 -20.60
N ARG A 175 -1.94 16.10 -21.20
CA ARG A 175 -2.48 17.33 -21.80
C ARG A 175 -3.44 18.02 -20.85
N ALA A 176 -3.13 19.28 -20.51
CA ALA A 176 -4.03 20.12 -19.73
C ALA A 176 -4.93 20.93 -20.67
N THR A 177 -6.24 20.97 -20.39
CA THR A 177 -7.22 21.78 -21.13
C THR A 177 -8.00 22.64 -20.17
N LEU A 178 -8.13 23.92 -20.52
CA LEU A 178 -8.89 24.95 -19.82
C LEU A 178 -10.00 25.46 -20.75
N ASN A 179 -11.23 25.48 -20.27
CA ASN A 179 -12.38 26.00 -21.00
C ASN A 179 -13.09 27.07 -20.19
N HIS A 180 -13.50 28.13 -20.86
CA HIS A 180 -14.17 29.29 -20.28
C HIS A 180 -15.58 29.41 -20.84
N TYR A 181 -16.54 29.59 -19.96
CA TYR A 181 -17.96 29.68 -20.29
C TYR A 181 -18.58 30.89 -19.62
N GLU A 182 -19.59 31.46 -20.26
CA GLU A 182 -20.55 32.29 -19.53
C GLU A 182 -21.21 31.48 -18.41
N LEU A 183 -21.70 32.14 -17.35
CA LEU A 183 -22.30 31.44 -16.21
C LEU A 183 -23.56 30.62 -16.56
N ASP A 184 -24.14 30.84 -17.75
CA ASP A 184 -25.23 30.03 -18.26
C ASP A 184 -24.78 28.67 -18.83
N PHE A 185 -23.46 28.46 -18.98
CA PHE A 185 -22.82 27.29 -19.58
C PHE A 185 -23.28 26.97 -21.01
N GLN A 186 -23.97 27.90 -21.68
CA GLN A 186 -24.46 27.72 -23.06
C GLN A 186 -23.48 28.29 -24.09
N SER A 187 -22.70 29.29 -23.68
CA SER A 187 -21.76 29.98 -24.57
C SER A 187 -20.36 30.02 -23.98
N GLY A 188 -19.36 29.94 -24.86
CA GLY A 188 -17.97 30.14 -24.50
C GLY A 188 -17.69 31.61 -24.19
N TYR A 189 -16.86 31.86 -23.19
CA TYR A 189 -16.36 33.19 -22.89
C TYR A 189 -14.90 33.30 -23.34
N ASN A 190 -14.53 34.35 -24.05
CA ASN A 190 -13.15 34.56 -24.50
C ASN A 190 -12.46 35.54 -23.53
N PRO A 191 -11.70 35.07 -22.54
CA PRO A 191 -11.08 35.96 -21.56
C PRO A 191 -9.95 36.80 -22.18
N THR A 192 -9.76 37.96 -21.58
CA THR A 192 -8.69 38.93 -21.84
C THR A 192 -7.62 38.84 -20.76
N SER A 193 -6.52 39.59 -20.92
CA SER A 193 -5.47 39.70 -19.89
C SER A 193 -5.94 40.38 -18.61
N ASP A 194 -7.09 41.06 -18.64
CA ASP A 194 -7.69 41.61 -17.41
C ASP A 194 -8.50 40.56 -16.65
N ASP A 195 -8.78 39.39 -17.27
CA ASP A 195 -9.59 38.31 -16.71
C ASP A 195 -8.73 37.18 -16.15
N VAL A 196 -7.71 36.74 -16.91
CA VAL A 196 -6.75 35.68 -16.55
C VAL A 196 -5.39 35.95 -17.18
N ASP A 197 -4.31 35.59 -16.49
CA ASP A 197 -2.94 35.74 -16.97
C ASP A 197 -2.29 34.37 -17.25
N ASP A 198 -2.06 33.58 -16.20
CA ASP A 198 -1.37 32.29 -16.26
C ASP A 198 -2.30 31.16 -15.79
N PHE A 199 -2.04 29.94 -16.25
CA PHE A 199 -2.67 28.71 -15.78
C PHE A 199 -1.63 27.81 -15.12
N ILE A 200 -1.95 27.32 -13.93
CA ILE A 200 -1.08 26.51 -13.11
C ILE A 200 -1.76 25.17 -12.87
N VAL A 201 -1.03 24.09 -13.11
CA VAL A 201 -1.44 22.72 -12.78
C VAL A 201 -0.48 22.16 -11.75
N VAL A 202 -1.02 21.67 -10.65
CA VAL A 202 -0.30 20.93 -9.61
C VAL A 202 -0.62 19.45 -9.80
N ALA A 203 0.36 18.66 -10.23
CA ALA A 203 0.27 17.22 -10.36
C ALA A 203 0.77 16.56 -9.07
N ILE A 204 -0.05 15.72 -8.46
CA ILE A 204 0.21 15.10 -7.16
C ILE A 204 0.06 13.60 -7.31
N LYS A 205 1.13 12.86 -7.04
CA LYS A 205 1.07 11.40 -7.05
C LYS A 205 0.29 10.89 -5.85
N SER A 206 -0.73 10.07 -6.11
CA SER A 206 -1.59 9.46 -5.13
C SER A 206 -1.15 8.03 -4.81
N ASN A 207 -1.24 7.67 -3.54
CA ASN A 207 -1.04 6.29 -3.08
C ASN A 207 -2.24 5.36 -3.41
N VAL A 208 -3.36 5.93 -3.90
CA VAL A 208 -4.54 5.19 -4.35
C VAL A 208 -4.41 4.83 -5.83
N VAL A 209 -4.25 3.54 -6.14
CA VAL A 209 -3.86 3.02 -7.47
C VAL A 209 -5.02 2.47 -8.33
N ASN A 210 -6.23 3.01 -8.22
CA ASN A 210 -7.42 2.44 -8.88
C ASN A 210 -7.89 3.18 -10.14
N SER A 211 -7.77 4.51 -10.18
CA SER A 211 -8.13 5.37 -11.32
C SER A 211 -7.73 6.82 -11.02
N SER A 212 -7.58 7.68 -12.04
CA SER A 212 -7.30 9.12 -11.82
C SER A 212 -8.39 9.79 -10.99
N LYS A 213 -9.64 9.31 -11.09
CA LYS A 213 -10.74 9.80 -10.24
C LYS A 213 -10.57 9.40 -8.78
N SER A 214 -10.10 8.18 -8.53
CA SER A 214 -9.79 7.71 -7.18
C SER A 214 -8.56 8.41 -6.59
N ALA A 215 -7.55 8.68 -7.42
CA ALA A 215 -6.39 9.48 -7.04
C ALA A 215 -6.80 10.88 -6.61
N GLN A 216 -7.64 11.54 -7.42
CA GLN A 216 -8.20 12.87 -7.10
C GLN A 216 -8.93 12.87 -5.75
N VAL A 217 -9.84 11.90 -5.53
CA VAL A 217 -10.60 11.80 -4.27
C VAL A 217 -9.68 11.50 -3.08
N GLY A 218 -8.64 10.69 -3.29
CA GLY A 218 -7.65 10.37 -2.26
C GLY A 218 -6.91 11.60 -1.78
N ILE A 219 -6.33 12.37 -2.71
CA ILE A 219 -5.59 13.60 -2.40
C ILE A 219 -6.49 14.67 -1.77
N GLU A 220 -7.73 14.85 -2.28
CA GLU A 220 -8.69 15.78 -1.68
C GLU A 220 -9.05 15.38 -0.23
N ALA A 221 -9.19 14.08 0.05
CA ALA A 221 -9.46 13.59 1.39
C ALA A 221 -8.27 13.76 2.34
N GLU A 222 -7.05 13.53 1.85
CA GLU A 222 -5.80 13.73 2.58
C GLU A 222 -5.62 15.20 3.00
N LEU A 223 -5.69 16.12 2.03
CA LEU A 223 -5.58 17.56 2.27
C LEU A 223 -6.66 18.04 3.25
N LYS A 224 -7.90 17.57 3.07
CA LYS A 224 -9.01 17.89 3.99
C LYS A 224 -8.77 17.35 5.40
N ALA A 225 -8.23 16.14 5.55
CA ALA A 225 -7.93 15.56 6.85
C ALA A 225 -6.81 16.34 7.57
N ALA A 226 -5.87 16.89 6.81
CA ALA A 226 -4.84 17.80 7.30
C ALA A 226 -5.33 19.24 7.57
N GLY A 227 -6.58 19.57 7.21
CA GLY A 227 -7.13 20.92 7.36
C GLY A 227 -6.63 21.92 6.32
N VAL A 228 -6.08 21.44 5.20
CA VAL A 228 -5.59 22.26 4.09
C VAL A 228 -6.75 22.67 3.19
N ASP A 229 -6.85 23.96 2.91
CA ASP A 229 -7.82 24.50 1.96
C ASP A 229 -7.28 24.35 0.53
N THR A 230 -7.87 23.46 -0.26
CA THR A 230 -7.45 23.22 -1.65
C THR A 230 -7.72 24.40 -2.59
N SER A 231 -8.55 25.36 -2.17
CA SER A 231 -8.76 26.61 -2.90
C SER A 231 -7.59 27.59 -2.75
N ASP A 232 -6.77 27.44 -1.71
CA ASP A 232 -5.55 28.22 -1.50
C ASP A 232 -4.34 27.44 -2.02
N TYR A 233 -3.84 27.87 -3.18
CA TYR A 233 -2.63 27.33 -3.78
C TYR A 233 -1.46 27.27 -2.79
N TYR A 234 -1.22 28.32 -2.01
CA TYR A 234 -0.06 28.39 -1.12
C TYR A 234 -0.20 27.43 0.06
N ALA A 235 -1.42 27.22 0.56
CA ALA A 235 -1.67 26.23 1.60
C ALA A 235 -1.40 24.80 1.10
N VAL A 236 -1.77 24.50 -0.15
CA VAL A 236 -1.47 23.20 -0.79
C VAL A 236 0.04 23.00 -0.94
N MET A 237 0.77 24.01 -1.44
CA MET A 237 2.21 23.90 -1.64
C MET A 237 2.96 23.76 -0.30
N ASP A 238 2.57 24.54 0.71
CA ASP A 238 3.15 24.47 2.07
C ASP A 238 2.97 23.09 2.69
N TYR A 239 1.80 22.47 2.51
CA TYR A 239 1.54 21.11 2.98
C TYR A 239 2.51 20.07 2.39
N PHE A 240 2.84 20.21 1.10
CA PHE A 240 3.80 19.33 0.43
C PHE A 240 5.27 19.78 0.57
N GLY A 241 5.53 20.86 1.31
CA GLY A 241 6.86 21.38 1.58
C GLY A 241 7.54 22.06 0.38
N LEU A 242 6.76 22.71 -0.50
CA LEU A 242 7.22 23.39 -1.71
C LEU A 242 7.12 24.92 -1.65
#